data_AF-A0A0D6LPY3-F1
#
_entry.id   AF-A0A0D6LPY3-F1
#
_cell.length_a   1.000
_cell.length_b   1.000
_cell.length_c   1.000
_cell.angle_alpha   90.00
_cell.angle_beta   90.00
_cell.angle_gamma   90.00
#
_symmetry.space_group_name_H-M   'P 1'
#
loop_
_entity.id
_entity.type
_entity.pdbx_description
1 polymer ?
#
loop_
_entity_poly.entity_id
_entity_poly.type
_entity_poly.pdbx_seq_one_letter_code
_entity_poly.pdbx_strand_id
1 'polypeptide(L)'
;MRVSEEEYTHCFLQNPHLVGSCNNNTQEVSITVVFRQFTPTPGGMEFEPGRTYYFITTSDGTLSGIDRRKDGLCTERQMKVKFEVQLPKHEMQHHVNPKFAARTSQKEQQEQPEDSTPIMYIIHVDGENSDELDGKF
;
A
#
# COMPACT_ATOMS: atom_id res chain seq x y z
N MET A 1 -5.03 5.71 9.90
CA MET A 1 -5.59 6.89 9.21
C MET A 1 -4.72 7.21 8.01
N ARG A 2 -5.25 7.83 6.95
CA ARG A 2 -4.47 8.39 5.84
C ARG A 2 -4.07 9.83 6.18
N VAL A 3 -2.82 10.18 5.89
CA VAL A 3 -2.21 11.46 6.27
C VAL A 3 -1.33 12.01 5.15
N SER A 4 -0.85 13.25 5.31
CA SER A 4 0.20 13.85 4.50
C SER A 4 1.59 13.28 4.83
N GLU A 5 2.59 13.58 4.00
CA GLU A 5 3.98 13.17 4.22
C GLU A 5 4.59 13.79 5.49
N GLU A 6 4.23 15.04 5.80
CA GLU A 6 4.71 15.74 6.99
C GLU A 6 4.17 15.10 8.27
N GLU A 7 2.87 14.81 8.29
CA GLU A 7 2.19 14.09 9.37
C GLU A 7 2.75 12.67 9.55
N TYR A 8 3.06 11.98 8.45
CA TYR A 8 3.69 10.65 8.47
C TYR A 8 5.09 10.67 9.06
N THR A 9 5.89 11.67 8.67
CA THR A 9 7.31 11.78 9.08
C THR A 9 7.42 12.11 10.56
N HIS A 10 6.58 13.01 11.05
CA HIS A 10 6.65 13.53 12.41
C HIS A 10 5.57 12.94 13.35
N CYS A 11 4.83 11.92 12.90
CA CYS A 11 3.83 11.21 13.68
C CYS A 11 2.81 12.13 14.38
N PHE A 12 2.15 13.02 13.65
CA PHE A 12 1.07 13.85 14.18
C PHE A 12 -0.13 13.91 13.22
N LEU A 13 -1.28 14.34 13.73
CA LEU A 13 -2.54 14.47 13.00
C LEU A 13 -3.01 15.93 13.00
N GLN A 14 -2.99 16.56 11.83
CA GLN A 14 -3.56 17.88 11.56
C GLN A 14 -4.88 17.76 10.79
N ASN A 15 -4.89 17.05 9.67
CA ASN A 15 -6.10 16.83 8.87
C ASN A 15 -6.18 15.38 8.35
N PRO A 16 -6.30 14.40 9.26
CA PRO A 16 -6.28 12.99 8.88
C PRO A 16 -7.60 12.57 8.23
N HIS A 17 -7.51 11.65 7.28
CA HIS A 17 -8.66 10.92 6.76
C HIS A 17 -8.79 9.59 7.51
N LEU A 18 -9.92 9.37 8.20
CA LEU A 18 -10.16 8.11 8.90
C LEU A 18 -10.37 6.97 7.90
N VAL A 19 -9.62 5.88 8.07
CA VAL A 19 -9.64 4.72 7.15
C VAL A 19 -10.32 3.51 7.82
N GLY A 20 -10.23 3.42 9.14
CA GLY A 20 -10.88 2.40 9.96
C GLY A 20 -10.60 2.68 11.45
N SER A 21 -11.35 2.02 12.32
CA SER A 21 -11.22 2.14 13.78
C SER A 21 -11.34 0.76 14.42
N CYS A 22 -10.44 0.46 15.36
CA CYS A 22 -10.40 -0.79 16.11
C CYS A 22 -10.69 -0.51 17.59
N ASN A 23 -11.92 -0.11 17.90
CA ASN A 23 -12.33 0.29 19.25
C ASN A 23 -13.11 -0.80 20.01
N ASN A 24 -13.40 -1.93 19.36
CA ASN A 24 -14.14 -3.04 19.94
C ASN A 24 -13.30 -4.32 19.85
N ASN A 25 -13.04 -4.95 21.01
CA ASN A 25 -12.21 -6.16 21.11
C ASN A 25 -12.96 -7.47 20.74
N THR A 26 -14.27 -7.41 20.54
CA THR A 26 -15.09 -8.58 20.16
C THR A 26 -15.29 -8.70 18.65
N GLN A 27 -14.94 -7.66 17.90
CA GLN A 27 -15.12 -7.62 16.45
C GLN A 27 -13.76 -7.66 15.76
N GLU A 28 -13.61 -8.59 14.82
CA GLU A 28 -12.49 -8.58 13.90
C GLU A 28 -12.74 -7.50 12.84
N VAL A 29 -11.92 -6.46 12.84
CA VAL A 29 -12.00 -5.36 11.88
C VAL A 29 -10.87 -5.52 10.87
N SER A 30 -11.22 -5.72 9.62
CA SER A 30 -10.27 -5.75 8.50
C SER A 30 -10.45 -4.52 7.60
N ILE A 31 -9.33 -3.97 7.14
CA ILE A 31 -9.31 -2.85 6.21
C ILE A 31 -8.71 -3.36 4.90
N THR A 32 -9.53 -3.39 3.84
CA THR A 32 -9.09 -3.78 2.50
C THR A 32 -8.69 -2.56 1.70
N VAL A 33 -7.44 -2.53 1.22
CA VAL A 33 -6.92 -1.47 0.35
C VAL A 33 -6.93 -1.97 -1.09
N VAL A 34 -7.60 -1.24 -1.98
CA VAL A 34 -7.65 -1.54 -3.42
C VAL A 34 -7.05 -0.36 -4.19
N PHE A 35 -5.99 -0.61 -4.96
CA PHE A 35 -5.34 0.41 -5.78
C PHE A 35 -6.12 0.64 -7.07
N ARG A 36 -6.88 1.73 -7.11
CA ARG A 36 -7.66 2.14 -8.28
C ARG A 36 -7.80 3.65 -8.30
N GLN A 37 -7.87 4.23 -9.49
CA GLN A 37 -8.02 5.67 -9.66
C GLN A 37 -9.41 6.17 -9.26
N PHE A 38 -10.45 5.37 -9.49
CA PHE A 38 -11.83 5.73 -9.20
C PHE A 38 -12.50 4.65 -8.37
N THR A 39 -13.14 5.05 -7.28
CA THR A 39 -13.86 4.14 -6.39
C THR A 39 -15.37 4.26 -6.57
N PRO A 40 -16.12 3.16 -6.83
CA PRO A 40 -17.58 3.18 -6.76
C PRO A 40 -18.11 3.40 -5.33
N THR A 41 -17.27 3.24 -4.31
CA THR A 41 -17.62 3.50 -2.91
C THR A 41 -17.46 4.98 -2.60
N PRO A 42 -18.53 5.74 -2.27
CA PRO A 42 -18.40 7.15 -1.91
C PRO A 42 -17.48 7.34 -0.70
N GLY A 43 -16.53 8.26 -0.80
CA GLY A 43 -15.51 8.47 0.25
C GLY A 43 -14.52 7.31 0.41
N GLY A 44 -14.54 6.34 -0.50
CA GLY A 44 -13.54 5.27 -0.56
C GLY A 44 -12.16 5.81 -0.94
N MET A 45 -11.15 4.95 -0.85
CA MET A 45 -9.79 5.32 -1.20
C MET A 45 -9.58 5.30 -2.72
N GLU A 46 -8.96 6.36 -3.23
CA GLU A 46 -8.52 6.50 -4.62
C GLU A 46 -7.00 6.70 -4.65
N PHE A 47 -6.37 6.00 -5.59
CA PHE A 47 -4.93 5.90 -5.75
C PHE A 47 -4.57 6.20 -7.22
N GLU A 48 -3.95 7.35 -7.43
CA GLU A 48 -3.42 7.76 -8.72
C GLU A 48 -2.04 7.12 -8.94
N PRO A 49 -1.77 6.61 -10.15
CA PRO A 49 -0.45 6.13 -10.50
C PRO A 49 0.62 7.23 -10.40
N GLY A 50 1.82 6.85 -9.98
CA GLY A 50 2.93 7.76 -9.76
C GLY A 50 2.86 8.57 -8.46
N ARG A 51 1.91 8.28 -7.56
CA ARG A 51 1.77 8.98 -6.27
C ARG A 51 2.08 8.09 -5.08
N THR A 52 2.53 8.75 -4.02
CA THR A 52 2.79 8.14 -2.72
C THR A 52 1.70 8.49 -1.72
N TYR A 53 1.27 7.50 -0.95
CA TYR A 53 0.21 7.64 0.04
C TYR A 53 0.69 7.12 1.39
N TYR A 54 0.34 7.86 2.46
CA TYR A 54 0.87 7.62 3.79
C TYR A 54 -0.24 7.30 4.78
N PHE A 55 0.02 6.32 5.64
CA PHE A 55 -0.90 5.86 6.65
C PHE A 55 -0.17 5.70 7.98
N ILE A 56 -0.77 6.18 9.07
CA ILE A 56 -0.22 6.04 10.43
C ILE A 56 -1.30 5.68 11.44
N THR A 57 -0.88 5.22 12.61
CA THR A 57 -1.67 5.24 13.84
C THR A 57 -0.93 5.99 14.94
N THR A 58 -1.58 6.98 15.56
CA THR A 58 -1.03 7.71 16.71
C THR A 58 -1.62 7.25 18.05
N SER A 59 -2.46 6.21 18.03
CA SER A 59 -2.92 5.55 19.25
C SER A 59 -1.74 4.90 19.99
N ASP A 60 -1.86 4.76 21.30
CA ASP A 60 -0.92 3.98 22.13
C ASP A 60 -1.33 2.50 22.30
N GLY A 61 -2.37 2.05 21.60
CA GLY A 61 -2.90 0.68 21.71
C GLY A 61 -3.88 0.47 22.85
N THR A 62 -4.17 1.50 23.65
CA THR A 62 -5.23 1.48 24.67
C THR A 62 -6.51 2.15 24.19
N LEU A 63 -7.65 1.77 24.78
CA LEU A 63 -8.93 2.41 24.45
C LEU A 63 -8.94 3.90 24.81
N SER A 64 -8.29 4.30 25.91
CA SER A 64 -8.19 5.71 26.32
C SER A 64 -7.28 6.54 25.42
N GLY A 65 -6.26 5.93 24.83
CA GLY A 65 -5.33 6.59 23.91
C GLY A 65 -5.73 6.45 22.44
N ILE A 66 -6.93 5.96 22.13
CA ILE A 66 -7.35 5.70 20.75
C ILE A 66 -7.44 6.97 19.89
N ASP A 67 -7.84 8.09 20.49
CA ASP A 67 -7.99 9.39 19.82
C ASP A 67 -6.76 10.30 19.95
N ARG A 68 -5.63 9.76 20.41
CA ARG A 68 -4.38 10.52 20.53
C ARG A 68 -3.95 11.03 19.14
N ARG A 69 -3.56 12.31 19.07
CA ARG A 69 -3.24 13.02 17.81
C ARG A 69 -1.75 13.15 17.50
N LYS A 70 -0.86 12.67 18.36
CA LYS A 70 0.59 12.77 18.18
C LYS A 70 1.31 11.61 18.85
N ASP A 71 2.44 11.20 18.29
CA ASP A 71 3.29 10.12 18.78
C ASP A 71 2.58 8.76 18.82
N GLY A 72 2.64 8.06 19.95
CA GLY A 72 2.07 6.73 20.13
C GLY A 72 2.77 5.68 19.27
N LEU A 73 2.01 4.70 18.80
CA LEU A 73 2.52 3.55 18.05
C LEU A 73 3.21 3.94 16.73
N CYS A 74 2.91 5.10 16.16
CA CYS A 74 3.65 5.65 15.01
C CYS A 74 5.12 5.87 15.36
N THR A 75 5.40 6.53 16.48
CA THR A 75 6.77 6.83 16.92
C THR A 75 7.41 5.62 17.59
N GLU A 76 6.70 5.01 18.54
CA GLU A 76 7.22 3.96 19.43
C GLU A 76 7.47 2.63 18.72
N ARG A 77 6.63 2.29 17.73
CA ARG A 77 6.65 0.99 17.05
C ARG A 77 6.70 1.07 15.53
N GLN A 78 6.90 2.26 14.98
CA GLN A 78 6.91 2.49 13.53
C GLN A 78 5.66 1.94 12.83
N MET A 79 4.49 2.02 13.49
CA MET A 79 3.22 1.60 12.91
C MET A 79 2.71 2.62 11.90
N LYS A 80 3.38 2.61 10.76
CA LYS A 80 3.14 3.50 9.63
C LYS A 80 3.42 2.77 8.32
N VAL A 81 2.65 3.08 7.28
CA VAL A 81 2.72 2.43 5.98
C VAL A 81 2.80 3.49 4.89
N LYS A 82 3.71 3.29 3.94
CA LYS A 82 3.88 4.10 2.74
C LYS A 82 3.56 3.25 1.52
N PHE A 83 2.59 3.66 0.72
CA PHE A 83 2.29 3.04 -0.57
C PHE A 83 2.82 3.91 -1.70
N GLU A 84 3.79 3.41 -2.45
CA GLU A 84 4.31 4.05 -3.66
C GLU A 84 3.62 3.42 -4.87
N VAL A 85 2.61 4.09 -5.41
CA VAL A 85 1.81 3.57 -6.53
C VAL A 85 2.59 3.83 -7.81
N GLN A 86 3.07 2.79 -8.47
CA GLN A 86 3.85 2.95 -9.70
C GLN A 86 2.96 3.43 -10.85
N LEU A 87 3.56 4.17 -11.79
CA LEU A 87 2.94 4.38 -13.10
C LEU A 87 2.73 3.01 -13.77
N PRO A 88 1.66 2.83 -14.57
CA PRO A 88 1.54 1.65 -15.39
C PRO A 88 2.80 1.56 -16.24
N LYS A 89 3.50 0.44 -16.17
CA LYS A 89 4.58 0.18 -17.12
C LYS A 89 3.89 0.12 -18.47
N HIS A 90 4.08 1.14 -19.30
CA HIS A 90 3.82 0.99 -20.71
C HIS A 90 4.74 -0.15 -21.12
N GLU A 91 4.18 -1.33 -21.37
CA GLU A 91 4.92 -2.34 -22.09
C GLU A 91 5.40 -1.63 -23.34
N MET A 92 6.69 -1.31 -23.37
CA MET A 92 7.35 -0.91 -24.60
C MET A 92 7.05 -2.08 -25.52
N GLN A 93 6.08 -1.88 -26.41
CA GLN A 93 5.79 -2.79 -27.49
C GLN A 93 7.14 -3.17 -28.05
N HIS A 94 7.53 -4.43 -27.91
CA HIS A 94 8.63 -4.96 -28.69
C HIS A 94 8.28 -4.57 -30.13
N HIS A 95 9.01 -3.60 -30.67
CA HIS A 95 9.00 -3.27 -32.08
C HIS A 95 9.55 -4.49 -32.81
N VAL A 96 8.72 -5.53 -32.96
CA VAL A 96 8.97 -6.58 -33.93
C VAL A 96 8.76 -5.89 -35.26
N ASN A 97 9.85 -5.42 -35.85
CA ASN A 97 9.86 -4.81 -37.16
C ASN A 97 9.44 -5.91 -38.16
N PRO A 98 8.19 -5.95 -38.66
CA PRO A 98 7.74 -7.07 -39.47
C PRO A 98 8.14 -6.80 -40.91
N LYS A 99 9.46 -6.78 -41.20
CA LYS A 99 9.94 -6.71 -42.59
C LYS A 99 9.86 -8.04 -43.34
N PHE A 100 9.36 -9.13 -42.72
CA PHE A 100 9.19 -10.42 -43.42
C PHE A 100 7.96 -11.24 -42.99
N ALA A 101 6.91 -10.62 -42.43
CA ALA A 101 5.65 -11.33 -42.17
C ALA A 101 4.68 -11.18 -43.34
N ALA A 102 5.07 -11.70 -44.51
CA ALA A 102 4.14 -11.97 -45.59
C ALA A 102 3.84 -13.47 -45.63
N ARG A 103 2.54 -13.81 -45.50
CA ARG A 103 1.92 -15.15 -45.56
C ARG A 103 2.07 -15.92 -44.25
N THR A 104 1.02 -16.23 -43.50
CA THR A 104 -0.23 -16.92 -43.91
C THR A 104 -1.36 -16.64 -42.92
N SER A 105 -2.57 -16.40 -43.42
CA SER A 105 -3.82 -16.47 -42.63
C SER A 105 -4.09 -17.93 -42.21
N GLN A 106 -4.46 -18.14 -40.94
CA GLN A 106 -5.74 -18.73 -40.53
C GLN A 106 -5.84 -18.85 -38.99
N LYS A 107 -6.81 -18.11 -38.44
CA LYS A 107 -7.77 -18.44 -37.37
C LYS A 107 -7.33 -19.36 -36.21
N GLU A 108 -7.30 -18.82 -34.99
CA GLU A 108 -7.81 -19.52 -33.79
C GLU A 108 -8.24 -18.52 -32.70
N GLN A 109 -9.31 -18.92 -32.00
CA GLN A 109 -10.14 -18.17 -31.07
C GLN A 109 -9.54 -18.30 -29.67
N GLN A 110 -9.33 -17.21 -28.93
CA GLN A 110 -8.97 -17.31 -27.51
C GLN A 110 -9.58 -16.18 -26.69
N GLU A 111 -10.34 -16.61 -25.68
CA GLU A 111 -11.01 -15.82 -24.65
C GLU A 111 -10.11 -14.72 -24.07
N GLN A 112 -10.66 -13.54 -23.81
CA GLN A 112 -10.02 -12.52 -22.99
C GLN A 112 -9.82 -13.07 -21.58
N PRO A 113 -8.58 -13.19 -21.08
CA PRO A 113 -8.36 -13.18 -19.65
C PRO A 113 -8.43 -11.72 -19.20
N GLU A 114 -9.26 -11.44 -18.19
CA GLU A 114 -9.20 -10.23 -17.39
C GLU A 114 -7.75 -10.03 -16.94
N ASP A 115 -7.04 -9.08 -17.56
CA ASP A 115 -5.63 -8.81 -17.32
C ASP A 115 -5.48 -8.14 -15.95
N SER A 116 -5.56 -8.97 -14.90
CA SER A 116 -5.23 -8.57 -13.55
C SER A 116 -3.72 -8.36 -13.50
N THR A 117 -3.30 -7.13 -13.76
CA THR A 117 -1.90 -6.71 -13.67
C THR A 117 -1.29 -7.21 -12.35
N PRO A 118 -0.17 -7.94 -12.38
CA PRO A 118 0.41 -8.52 -11.17
C PRO A 118 0.87 -7.41 -10.22
N ILE A 119 0.31 -7.41 -9.01
CA ILE A 119 0.66 -6.47 -7.94
C ILE A 119 1.99 -6.93 -7.33
N MET A 120 3.07 -6.21 -7.62
CA MET A 120 4.37 -6.40 -6.98
C MET A 120 4.42 -5.60 -5.67
N TYR A 121 4.51 -6.30 -4.53
CA TYR A 121 4.83 -5.69 -3.24
C TYR A 121 6.32 -5.88 -2.93
N ILE A 122 7.04 -4.78 -2.69
CA ILE A 122 8.43 -4.80 -2.20
C ILE A 122 8.37 -4.54 -0.70
N ILE A 123 8.56 -5.60 0.09
CA ILE A 123 8.70 -5.49 1.54
C ILE A 123 10.16 -5.11 1.81
N HIS A 124 10.40 -3.86 2.23
CA HIS A 124 11.71 -3.45 2.73
C HIS A 124 11.80 -3.94 4.18
N VAL A 125 12.61 -4.98 4.41
CA VAL A 125 12.99 -5.41 5.76
C VAL A 125 14.33 -4.74 6.03
N ASP A 126 14.32 -3.67 6.83
CA ASP A 126 15.56 -3.12 7.38
C ASP A 126 16.11 -4.15 8.38
N GLY A 127 17.00 -5.01 7.89
CA GLY A 127 17.71 -5.99 8.67
C GLY A 127 19.09 -5.47 9.07
N GLU A 128 19.21 -5.01 10.31
CA GLU A 128 20.44 -5.14 11.09
C GLU A 128 20.08 -5.89 12.39
N ASN A 129 20.08 -7.22 12.29
CA ASN A 129 20.24 -8.09 13.45
C ASN A 129 21.75 -8.31 13.57
N SER A 130 22.39 -7.62 14.50
CA SER A 130 23.72 -7.99 14.97
C SER A 130 23.55 -8.97 16.12
N ASP A 131 23.89 -10.23 15.86
CA ASP A 131 24.04 -11.29 16.83
C ASP A 131 25.04 -10.87 17.94
N GLU A 132 24.63 -10.99 19.20
CA GLU A 132 25.59 -11.24 20.30
C GLU A 132 24.97 -12.29 21.24
N LEU A 133 25.34 -13.54 20.96
CA LEU A 133 25.19 -14.68 21.86
C LEU A 133 26.42 -14.73 22.77
N ASP A 134 26.25 -14.35 24.04
CA ASP A 134 27.06 -14.75 25.19
C ASP A 134 26.09 -14.72 26.39
N GLY A 135 25.92 -15.69 27.29
CA GLY A 135 26.71 -16.82 27.75
C GLY A 135 26.28 -17.04 29.22
N LYS A 136 25.92 -18.28 29.59
CA LYS A 136 25.75 -18.86 30.95
C LYS A 136 25.77 -17.91 32.18
N PHE A 137 24.73 -17.97 33.02
CA PHE A 137 24.65 -18.75 34.27
C PHE A 137 23.20 -18.79 34.79
#